data_AF-A0A3P6RD71-F1
#
_entry.id   AF-A0A3P6RD71-F1
#
_cell.length_a   1.000
_cell.length_b   1.000
_cell.length_c   1.000
_cell.angle_alpha   90.00
_cell.angle_beta   90.00
_cell.angle_gamma   90.00
#
_symmetry.space_group_name_H-M   'P 1'
#
loop_
_entity.id
_entity.type
_entity.pdbx_description
1 polymer ?
#
loop_
_entity_poly.entity_id
_entity_poly.type
_entity_poly.pdbx_seq_one_letter_code
_entity_poly.pdbx_strand_id
1 'polypeptide(L)' 'MCGTLTTSEDTHNRSYFITLVDNAESEDDVADLLILFETLSGEELENALPSLVFLAEKCPGTLRSNFLNLIYCILA' A
#
# COMPACT_ATOMS: atom_id res chain seq x y z
N MET A 1 -28.07 24.97 -10.89
CA MET A 1 -28.70 23.66 -10.58
C MET A 1 -27.82 22.58 -11.18
N CYS A 2 -27.46 21.60 -10.35
CA CYS A 2 -26.69 20.38 -10.63
C CYS A 2 -25.34 20.55 -11.35
N GLY A 3 -24.32 20.89 -10.56
CA GLY A 3 -22.95 20.46 -10.84
C GLY A 3 -22.86 18.95 -10.61
N THR A 4 -22.28 18.25 -11.56
CA THR A 4 -22.06 16.81 -11.59
C THR A 4 -21.42 16.34 -10.29
N LEU A 5 -22.11 15.46 -9.55
CA LEU A 5 -21.45 14.62 -8.55
C LEU A 5 -20.47 13.72 -9.31
N THR A 6 -19.20 14.11 -9.34
CA THR A 6 -18.12 13.14 -9.53
C THR A 6 -18.09 12.33 -8.24
N THR A 7 -18.82 11.23 -8.21
CA THR A 7 -18.42 10.08 -7.41
C THR A 7 -17.12 9.57 -8.04
N SER A 8 -16.01 10.23 -7.73
CA SER A 8 -14.70 9.59 -7.88
C SER A 8 -14.65 8.65 -6.69
N GLU A 9 -15.04 7.39 -6.91
CA GLU A 9 -14.36 6.32 -6.20
C GLU A 9 -12.90 6.53 -6.57
N ASP A 10 -12.13 7.19 -5.71
CA ASP A 10 -10.70 7.41 -5.91
C ASP A 10 -10.01 6.06 -5.76
N THR A 11 -10.19 5.19 -6.75
CA THR A 11 -9.46 3.94 -6.87
C THR A 11 -8.00 4.34 -7.06
N HIS A 12 -7.23 4.24 -5.97
CA HIS A 12 -5.81 4.53 -5.97
C HIS A 12 -5.13 3.70 -7.05
N ASN A 13 -4.57 4.39 -8.05
CA ASN A 13 -3.91 3.73 -9.16
C ASN A 13 -2.50 3.26 -8.77
N ARG A 14 -1.91 2.41 -9.61
CA ARG A 14 -0.55 1.89 -9.38
C ARG A 14 0.51 2.97 -9.10
N SER A 15 0.44 4.12 -9.79
CA SER A 15 1.42 5.20 -9.62
C SER A 15 1.36 5.82 -8.23
N TYR A 16 0.18 5.89 -7.62
CA TYR A 16 0.00 6.38 -6.25
C TYR A 16 0.81 5.56 -5.25
N PHE A 17 0.66 4.23 -5.27
CA PHE A 17 1.38 3.35 -4.34
C PHE A 17 2.88 3.32 -4.59
N ILE A 18 3.34 3.45 -5.83
CA ILE A 18 4.77 3.57 -6.14
C ILE A 18 5.34 4.82 -5.48
N THR A 19 4.69 5.97 -5.65
CA THR A 19 5.14 7.23 -5.05
C THR A 19 5.18 7.16 -3.51
N LEU A 20 4.19 6.51 -2.89
CA LEU A 20 4.20 6.31 -1.44
C LEU A 20 5.40 5.50 -0.96
N VAL A 21 5.65 4.34 -1.58
CA VAL A 21 6.79 3.48 -1.21
C VAL A 21 8.12 4.16 -1.52
N ASP A 22 8.23 4.87 -2.64
CA ASP A 22 9.46 5.61 -3.00
C ASP A 22 9.80 6.69 -1.97
N ASN A 23 8.79 7.40 -1.45
CA ASN A 23 8.97 8.47 -0.46
C ASN A 23 9.15 7.99 0.98
N ALA A 24 8.94 6.70 1.27
CA ALA A 24 9.22 6.16 2.60
C ALA A 24 10.73 6.08 2.84
N GLU A 25 11.22 6.81 3.85
CA GLU A 25 12.64 6.90 4.21
C GLU A 25 12.93 6.38 5.62
N SER A 26 11.93 6.38 6.50
CA SER A 26 12.05 5.96 7.90
C SER A 26 11.33 4.64 8.20
N GLU A 27 11.67 4.03 9.33
CA GLU A 27 10.97 2.84 9.84
C GLU A 27 9.49 3.14 10.13
N ASP A 28 9.18 4.33 10.62
CA ASP A 28 7.80 4.76 10.88
C ASP A 28 7.02 4.89 9.57
N ASP A 29 7.61 5.44 8.50
CA ASP A 29 6.97 5.49 7.18
C ASP A 29 6.64 4.09 6.67
N VAL A 30 7.56 3.14 6.83
CA VAL A 30 7.33 1.74 6.43
C VAL A 30 6.24 1.11 7.28
N ALA A 31 6.19 1.37 8.58
CA ALA A 31 5.13 0.86 9.47
C ALA A 31 3.75 1.39 9.05
N ASP A 32 3.64 2.69 8.75
CA ASP A 32 2.41 3.31 8.27
C ASP A 32 1.96 2.71 6.93
N LEU A 33 2.91 2.45 6.03
CA LEU A 33 2.60 1.76 4.78
C LEU A 33 2.08 0.35 5.02
N LEU A 34 2.70 -0.44 5.90
CA LEU A 34 2.19 -1.79 6.20
C LEU A 34 0.73 -1.76 6.65
N ILE A 35 0.37 -0.82 7.53
CA ILE A 35 -1.01 -0.62 7.98
C ILE A 35 -1.91 -0.23 6.81
N LEU A 36 -1.48 0.70 5.96
CA LEU A 36 -2.23 1.07 4.76
C LEU A 36 -2.50 -0.16 3.88
N PHE A 37 -1.48 -0.96 3.58
CA PHE A 37 -1.59 -2.15 2.73
C PHE A 37 -2.55 -3.21 3.32
N GLU A 38 -2.64 -3.33 4.65
CA GLU A 38 -3.63 -4.21 5.31
C GLU A 38 -5.08 -3.75 5.12
N THR A 39 -5.30 -2.46 4.84
CA THR A 39 -6.65 -1.88 4.72
C THR A 39 -7.16 -1.80 3.27
N LEU A 40 -6.33 -2.15 2.29
CA LEU A 40 -6.69 -2.03 0.88
C LEU A 40 -7.81 -2.99 0.49
N SER A 41 -8.71 -2.51 -0.35
CA SER A 41 -9.66 -3.38 -1.07
C SER A 41 -8.93 -4.29 -2.06
N GLY A 42 -9.61 -5.33 -2.57
CA GLY A 42 -9.00 -6.26 -3.54
C GLY A 42 -8.48 -5.56 -4.81
N GLU A 43 -9.22 -4.59 -5.35
CA GLU A 43 -8.81 -3.82 -6.54
C GLU A 43 -7.61 -2.91 -6.25
N GLU A 44 -7.59 -2.24 -5.10
CA GLU A 44 -6.45 -1.42 -4.68
C GLU A 44 -5.22 -2.28 -4.42
N LEU A 45 -5.39 -3.45 -3.82
CA LEU A 45 -4.32 -4.39 -3.56
C LEU A 45 -3.69 -4.88 -4.87
N GLU A 46 -4.48 -5.22 -5.89
CA GLU A 46 -3.95 -5.56 -7.22
C GLU A 46 -3.10 -4.44 -7.81
N ASN A 47 -3.53 -3.18 -7.66
CA ASN A 47 -2.77 -2.02 -8.08
C ASN A 47 -1.48 -1.81 -7.26
N ALA A 48 -1.48 -2.21 -5.98
CA ALA A 48 -0.40 -1.99 -5.03
C ALA A 48 0.60 -3.16 -4.93
N LEU A 49 0.27 -4.35 -5.46
CA LEU A 49 1.16 -5.54 -5.52
C LEU A 49 2.59 -5.24 -5.99
N PRO A 50 2.82 -4.44 -7.05
CA PRO A 50 4.17 -4.08 -7.48
C PRO A 50 4.93 -3.30 -6.41
N SER A 51 4.25 -2.39 -5.70
CA SER A 51 4.82 -1.56 -4.65
C SER A 51 5.14 -2.37 -3.39
N LEU A 52 4.41 -3.47 -3.11
CA LEU A 52 4.75 -4.40 -2.03
C LEU A 52 6.13 -5.03 -2.21
N VAL A 53 6.53 -5.31 -3.46
CA VAL A 53 7.88 -5.85 -3.75
C VAL A 53 8.95 -4.84 -3.37
N PHE A 54 8.78 -3.57 -3.73
CA PHE A 54 9.71 -2.50 -3.35
C PHE A 54 9.70 -2.22 -1.85
N LEU A 55 8.53 -2.30 -1.21
CA LEU A 55 8.42 -2.15 0.23
C LEU A 55 9.18 -3.24 0.98
N ALA A 56 9.22 -4.47 0.44
CA ALA A 56 10.00 -5.57 1.00
C ALA A 56 11.51 -5.26 1.05
N GLU A 57 12.03 -4.57 0.04
CA GLU A 57 13.45 -4.17 -0.02
C GLU A 57 13.78 -3.07 1.00
N LYS A 58 12.83 -2.17 1.25
CA LYS A 58 12.94 -1.10 2.25
C LYS A 58 12.60 -1.55 3.67
N CYS A 59 12.02 -2.74 3.84
CA CYS A 59 11.48 -3.18 5.12
C CYS A 59 12.60 -3.41 6.15
N PRO A 60 12.63 -2.65 7.26
CA PRO A 60 13.64 -2.85 8.29
C PRO A 60 13.42 -4.20 8.99
N GLY A 61 14.51 -4.78 9.50
CA GLY A 61 14.48 -6.12 10.11
C GLY A 61 13.50 -6.25 11.28
N THR A 62 13.22 -5.15 11.98
CA THR A 62 12.23 -5.04 13.06
C THR A 62 10.80 -5.24 12.59
N LEU A 63 10.45 -4.77 11.38
CA LEU A 63 9.12 -4.85 10.79
C LEU A 63 8.91 -6.06 9.87
N ARG A 64 9.97 -6.84 9.62
CA ARG A 64 9.93 -8.00 8.71
C ARG A 64 8.83 -9.01 9.05
N SER A 65 8.55 -9.24 10.34
CA SER A 65 7.48 -10.15 10.75
C SER A 65 6.10 -9.62 10.36
N ASN A 66 5.88 -8.31 10.48
CA ASN A 66 4.63 -7.64 10.10
C ASN A 66 4.43 -7.73 8.58
N PHE A 67 5.50 -7.47 7.80
CA PHE A 67 5.46 -7.62 6.35
C PHE A 67 5.11 -9.05 5.93
N LEU A 68 5.72 -10.07 6.55
CA LEU A 68 5.41 -11.47 6.23
C LEU A 68 3.96 -11.84 6.59
N ASN A 69 3.43 -11.32 7.69
CA ASN A 69 2.02 -11.51 8.06
C ASN A 69 1.09 -10.87 7.02
N LEU A 70 1.39 -9.64 6.57
CA LEU A 70 0.64 -8.99 5.51
C LEU A 70 0.63 -9.82 4.22
N ILE A 71 1.80 -10.31 3.77
CA ILE A 71 1.89 -11.18 2.58
C ILE A 71 1.09 -12.48 2.78
N TYR A 72 1.12 -13.08 3.97
CA TYR A 72 0.31 -14.26 4.25
C TYR A 72 -1.18 -13.96 4.14
N CYS A 73 -1.66 -12.84 4.68
CA CYS A 73 -3.06 -12.42 4.57
C CYS A 73 -3.49 -12.15 3.13
N ILE A 74 -2.58 -11.66 2.29
CA ILE A 74 -2.83 -11.40 0.87
C ILE A 74 -2.93 -12.70 0.05
N LEU A 75 -2.13 -13.72 0.40
CA LEU A 75 -2.02 -14.96 -0.37
C LEU A 75 -2.93 -16.10 0.13
N ALA A 76 -3.57 -15.94 1.30
CA ALA A 76 -4.45 -16.93 1.91
C ALA A 76 -5.86 -16.90 1.31
#